data_AF-A0A0N5D421-F1
#
_entry.id   AF-A0A0N5D421-F1
#
_cell.length_a   1.000
_cell.length_b   1.000
_cell.length_c   1.000
_cell.angle_alpha   90.00
_cell.angle_beta   90.00
_cell.angle_gamma   90.00
#
_symmetry.space_group_name_H-M   'P 1'
#
loop_
_entity.id
_entity.type
_entity.pdbx_description
1 polymer ?
#
loop_
_entity_poly.entity_id
_entity_poly.type
_entity_poly.pdbx_seq_one_letter_code
_entity_poly.pdbx_strand_id
1 'polypeptide(L)'
;MFESNYLQSGTKENHWTLTSSILFATTTVIPVGYGFITPITETGRLILIIYGLIGAPLLIVTITDIGKFFSSYLMHFIPEVHP
;
A
#
# COMPACT_ATOMS: atom_id res chain seq x y z
N MET A 1 15.40 -31.97 -16.16
CA MET A 1 14.18 -32.81 -16.29
C MET A 1 13.29 -32.82 -15.04
N PHE A 2 13.78 -32.37 -13.86
CA PHE A 2 12.93 -32.11 -12.69
C PHE A 2 12.41 -30.66 -12.61
N GLU A 3 12.98 -29.70 -13.36
CA GLU A 3 12.59 -28.28 -13.30
C GLU A 3 11.38 -27.85 -14.15
N SER A 4 10.94 -28.65 -15.12
CA SER A 4 9.77 -28.31 -15.96
C SER A 4 8.43 -28.70 -15.34
N ASN A 5 8.42 -29.45 -14.23
CA ASN A 5 7.18 -29.94 -13.59
C ASN A 5 6.59 -28.94 -12.57
N TYR A 6 7.28 -27.84 -12.25
CA TYR A 6 6.71 -26.71 -11.50
C TYR A 6 5.98 -25.72 -12.41
N LEU A 7 6.31 -25.73 -13.71
CA LEU A 7 5.77 -24.78 -14.69
C LEU A 7 4.44 -25.23 -15.30
N GLN A 8 3.88 -26.38 -14.87
CA GLN A 8 2.75 -27.04 -15.53
C GLN A 8 1.54 -27.31 -14.61
N SER A 9 1.61 -27.07 -13.29
CA SER A 9 0.48 -27.35 -12.38
C SER A 9 -0.36 -26.11 -12.05
N GLY A 10 -1.20 -25.66 -12.99
CA GLY A 10 -2.59 -25.42 -12.62
C GLY A 10 -3.10 -24.02 -12.27
N THR A 11 -2.41 -22.92 -12.52
CA THR A 11 -3.10 -21.61 -12.64
C THR A 11 -2.43 -20.74 -13.70
N LYS A 12 -3.21 -20.03 -14.51
CA LYS A 12 -2.70 -18.81 -15.15
C LYS A 12 -2.24 -17.94 -13.99
N GLU A 13 -0.93 -17.79 -13.75
CA GLU A 13 -0.43 -16.93 -12.69
C GLU A 13 -0.77 -15.47 -13.06
N ASN A 14 -2.00 -15.06 -12.74
CA ASN A 14 -2.41 -13.68 -12.79
C ASN A 14 -1.64 -12.96 -11.69
N HIS A 15 -0.50 -12.37 -12.03
CA HIS A 15 0.28 -11.54 -11.10
C HIS A 15 -0.58 -10.42 -10.48
N TRP A 16 -1.66 -10.03 -11.15
CA TRP A 16 -2.76 -9.19 -10.64
C TRP A 16 -3.83 -10.04 -9.93
N THR A 17 -3.49 -10.59 -8.77
CA THR A 17 -4.51 -11.07 -7.83
C THR A 17 -5.13 -9.89 -7.10
N LEU A 18 -6.33 -10.06 -6.54
CA LEU A 18 -6.99 -9.00 -5.77
C LEU A 18 -6.10 -8.54 -4.59
N THR A 19 -5.48 -9.48 -3.89
CA THR A 19 -4.55 -9.21 -2.79
C THR A 19 -3.34 -8.41 -3.26
N SER A 20 -2.67 -8.84 -4.34
CA SER A 20 -1.49 -8.12 -4.86
C SER A 20 -1.86 -6.73 -5.38
N SER A 21 -3.04 -6.56 -5.99
CA SER A 21 -3.53 -5.28 -6.49
C SER A 21 -3.82 -4.28 -5.37
N ILE A 22 -4.44 -4.73 -4.27
CA ILE A 22 -4.68 -3.89 -3.09
C ILE A 22 -3.36 -3.51 -2.44
N LEU A 23 -2.44 -4.47 -2.25
CA LEU A 23 -1.12 -4.19 -1.70
C LEU A 23 -0.35 -3.19 -2.55
N PHE A 24 -0.39 -3.33 -3.88
CA PHE A 24 0.22 -2.38 -4.81
C PHE A 24 -0.39 -0.98 -4.69
N ALA A 25 -1.72 -0.86 -4.69
CA ALA A 25 -2.41 0.41 -4.53
C ALA A 25 -2.05 1.08 -3.19
N THR A 26 -2.18 0.34 -2.09
CA THR A 26 -1.84 0.84 -0.75
C THR A 26 -0.39 1.29 -0.68
N THR A 27 0.57 0.45 -1.13
CA THR A 27 2.01 0.75 -1.09
C THR A 27 2.42 1.90 -1.99
N THR A 28 1.63 2.19 -3.03
CA THR A 28 1.79 3.39 -3.88
C THR A 28 1.33 4.65 -3.15
N VAL A 29 0.25 4.59 -2.36
CA VAL A 29 -0.22 5.72 -1.54
C VAL A 29 0.68 5.98 -0.35
N ILE A 30 1.24 4.95 0.29
CA ILE A 30 2.16 5.05 1.44
C ILE A 30 3.65 5.26 1.05
N PRO A 31 3.91 5.85 -0.12
CA PRO A 31 5.10 5.71 -0.99
C PRO A 31 6.15 4.64 -0.63
N VAL A 32 5.76 3.43 -0.22
CA VAL A 32 6.71 2.32 0.03
C VAL A 32 7.21 1.76 -1.30
N GLY A 33 6.29 1.56 -2.25
CA GLY A 33 6.61 1.26 -3.65
C GLY A 33 7.51 0.03 -3.85
N TYR A 34 7.08 -1.16 -3.45
CA TYR A 34 7.91 -2.38 -3.61
C TYR A 34 8.31 -2.71 -5.05
N GLY A 35 7.57 -2.25 -6.06
CA GLY A 35 7.93 -2.41 -7.47
C GLY A 35 7.78 -3.83 -8.05
N PHE A 36 7.24 -4.80 -7.30
CA PHE A 36 7.07 -6.18 -7.77
C PHE A 36 6.09 -6.34 -8.94
N ILE A 37 5.07 -5.48 -9.01
CA ILE A 37 4.07 -5.42 -10.07
C ILE A 37 3.84 -3.96 -10.44
N THR A 38 3.84 -3.63 -11.72
CA THR A 38 3.67 -2.25 -12.21
C THR A 38 2.95 -2.29 -13.55
N PRO A 39 2.01 -1.37 -13.83
CA PRO A 39 1.33 -1.33 -15.11
C PRO A 39 2.33 -1.06 -16.25
N ILE A 40 2.38 -1.99 -17.22
CA ILE A 40 3.24 -1.86 -18.41
C ILE A 40 2.59 -0.93 -19.45
N THR A 41 1.27 -0.76 -19.41
CA THR A 41 0.53 0.11 -20.33
C THR A 41 0.78 1.59 -20.04
N GLU A 42 0.91 2.43 -21.07
CA GLU A 42 1.17 3.86 -20.92
C GLU A 42 0.06 4.57 -20.14
N THR A 43 -1.19 4.26 -20.46
CA THR A 43 -2.36 4.79 -19.75
C THR A 43 -2.36 4.39 -18.27
N GLY A 44 -1.98 3.15 -17.95
CA GLY A 44 -1.91 2.67 -16.58
C GLY A 44 -0.85 3.40 -15.75
N ARG A 45 0.29 3.73 -16.36
CA ARG A 45 1.34 4.52 -15.70
C ARG A 45 0.88 5.96 -15.42
N LEU A 46 0.19 6.60 -16.37
CA LEU A 46 -0.34 7.95 -16.17
C LEU A 46 -1.32 8.01 -14.99
N ILE A 47 -2.26 7.06 -14.94
CA ILE A 47 -3.21 6.94 -13.83
C ILE A 47 -2.48 6.73 -12.50
N LEU A 48 -1.43 5.89 -12.49
CA LEU A 48 -0.63 5.64 -11.30
C LEU A 48 0.06 6.91 -10.77
N ILE A 49 0.60 7.73 -11.67
CA ILE A 49 1.26 9.00 -11.31
C ILE A 49 0.26 9.96 -10.68
N ILE A 50 -0.92 10.13 -11.29
CA ILE A 50 -1.99 10.98 -10.76
C ILE A 50 -2.45 10.46 -9.39
N TYR A 51 -2.61 9.15 -9.27
CA TYR A 51 -2.97 8.48 -8.01
C TYR A 51 -1.94 8.74 -6.91
N GLY A 52 -0.64 8.67 -7.21
CA GLY A 52 0.42 9.00 -6.25
C GLY A 52 0.44 10.48 -5.85
N LEU A 53 0.23 11.40 -6.80
CA LEU A 53 0.20 12.84 -6.55
C LEU A 53 -0.94 13.26 -5.63
N ILE A 54 -2.10 12.61 -5.74
CA ILE A 54 -3.26 12.87 -4.87
C ILE A 54 -3.15 12.06 -3.57
N GLY A 55 -2.60 10.85 -3.64
CA GLY A 55 -2.43 9.95 -2.49
C GLY A 55 -1.46 10.48 -1.44
N ALA A 56 -0.33 11.07 -1.85
CA ALA A 56 0.67 11.61 -0.94
C ALA A 56 0.12 12.68 0.04
N PRO A 57 -0.58 13.75 -0.40
CA PRO A 57 -1.15 14.72 0.52
C PRO A 57 -2.28 14.13 1.37
N LEU A 58 -3.13 13.27 0.80
CA LEU A 58 -4.18 12.58 1.56
C LEU A 58 -3.60 11.73 2.68
N LEU A 59 -2.53 10.97 2.40
CA LEU A 59 -1.85 10.14 3.40
C LEU A 59 -1.36 10.99 4.57
N ILE A 60 -0.71 12.12 4.29
CA ILE A 60 -0.16 13.00 5.34
C ILE A 60 -1.29 13.52 6.26
N VAL A 61 -2.43 13.91 5.68
CA VAL A 61 -3.60 14.33 6.44
C VAL A 61 -4.14 13.18 7.29
N THR A 62 -4.29 11.99 6.73
CA THR A 62 -4.75 10.79 7.45
C THR A 62 -3.80 10.40 8.58
N ILE A 63 -2.48 10.40 8.35
CA ILE A 63 -1.48 10.11 9.38
C ILE A 63 -1.58 11.13 10.52
N THR A 64 -1.77 12.41 10.19
CA THR A 64 -1.91 13.48 11.19
C THR A 64 -3.14 13.26 12.06
N ASP A 65 -4.27 12.87 11.46
CA ASP A 65 -5.51 12.59 12.18
C ASP A 65 -5.38 11.35 13.08
N ILE A 66 -4.81 10.26 12.54
CA ILE A 66 -4.50 9.05 13.31
C ILE A 66 -3.57 9.37 14.49
N GLY A 67 -2.56 10.21 14.28
CA GLY A 67 -1.64 10.64 15.33
C GLY A 67 -2.33 11.42 16.46
N LYS A 68 -3.31 12.28 16.13
CA LYS A 68 -4.11 13.00 17.12
C LYS A 68 -5.02 12.06 17.90
N PHE A 69 -5.66 11.10 17.22
CA PHE A 69 -6.47 10.09 17.87
C PHE A 69 -5.64 9.25 18.85
N PHE A 70 -4.45 8.81 18.41
CA PHE A 70 -3.54 8.04 19.24
C PHE A 70 -3.01 8.87 20.42
N SER A 71 -2.64 10.14 20.20
CA SER A 71 -2.22 11.05 21.27
C SER A 71 -3.34 11.26 22.29
N SER A 72 -4.57 11.48 21.85
CA SER A 72 -5.73 11.62 22.76
C SER A 72 -5.98 10.33 23.55
N TYR A 73 -5.84 9.17 22.91
CA TYR A 73 -6.00 7.88 23.58
C TYR A 73 -4.89 7.65 24.62
N LEU A 74 -3.64 7.95 24.27
CA LEU A 74 -2.51 7.87 25.20
C LEU A 74 -2.66 8.83 26.38
N MET A 75 -3.09 10.07 26.15
CA MET A 75 -3.32 11.05 27.22
C MET A 75 -4.45 10.62 28.16
N HIS A 76 -5.45 9.91 27.65
CA HIS A 76 -6.49 9.32 28.50
C HIS A 76 -5.97 8.11 29.30
N PHE A 77 -5.08 7.31 28.72
CA PHE A 77 -4.56 6.09 29.34
C PHE A 77 -3.41 6.37 30.33
N ILE A 78 -2.66 7.46 30.16
CA ILE A 78 -1.57 7.89 31.04
C ILE A 78 -2.01 9.14 31.81
N PRO A 79 -2.73 8.99 32.94
CA PRO A 79 -3.11 10.11 33.80
C PRO A 79 -1.96 10.65 34.67
N GLU A 80 -0.76 10.06 34.66
CA GLU A 80 0.32 10.35 35.64
C GLU A 80 1.52 11.18 35.12
N VAL A 81 1.34 12.12 34.20
CA VAL A 81 2.43 13.07 33.86
C VAL A 81 1.98 14.53 33.96
N HIS A 82 1.27 14.83 35.04
CA HIS A 82 1.00 16.21 35.45
C HIS A 82 1.53 16.42 36.88
N PRO A 83 2.71 17.03 37.08
CA PRO A 83 2.99 17.78 38.30
C PRO A 83 2.16 19.08 38.34
#